data_AF-A0A5D2RYF2-F1
#
_entry.id   AF-A0A5D2RYF2-F1
#
_cell.length_a   1.000
_cell.length_b   1.000
_cell.length_c   1.000
_cell.angle_alpha   90.00
_cell.angle_beta   90.00
_cell.angle_gamma   90.00
#
_symmetry.space_group_name_H-M   'P 1'
#
loop_
_entity.id
_entity.type
_entity.pdbx_description
1 polymer ?
#
loop_
_entity_poly.entity_id
_entity_poly.type
_entity_poly.pdbx_seq_one_letter_code
_entity_poly.pdbx_strand_id
1 'polypeptide(L)'
;MTHIWQWNGNGRTPGGLIEGIADFVRLKANYIPSHWVKPGQGDRWDQGYDVTARFLEYCDGLRNGFVAQLNKKMRSRYNAGFFVELLGKTVDQLWRDYKAKYGN
;
A
#
# COMPACT_ATOMS: atom_id res chain seq x y z
N MET A 1 -16.21 -4.08 5.58
CA MET A 1 -15.74 -5.42 5.15
C MET A 1 -15.21 -5.33 3.72
N THR A 2 -13.89 -5.35 3.54
CA THR A 2 -13.20 -5.25 2.24
C THR A 2 -12.51 -6.56 1.82
N HIS A 3 -12.55 -7.59 2.69
CA HIS A 3 -11.96 -8.92 2.46
C HIS A 3 -12.63 -9.75 1.35
N ILE A 4 -13.71 -9.25 0.73
CA ILE A 4 -14.47 -9.99 -0.31
C ILE A 4 -13.87 -9.77 -1.72
N TRP A 5 -13.06 -8.73 -1.93
CA TRP A 5 -12.50 -8.37 -3.25
C TRP A 5 -10.97 -8.47 -3.35
N GLN A 6 -10.32 -9.00 -2.32
CA GLN A 6 -8.87 -9.11 -2.27
C GLN A 6 -8.41 -10.53 -2.50
N TRP A 7 -7.61 -10.72 -3.54
CA TRP A 7 -7.01 -12.00 -3.86
C TRP A 7 -5.77 -12.19 -2.97
N ASN A 8 -5.80 -13.24 -2.16
CA ASN A 8 -4.79 -13.55 -1.15
C ASN A 8 -3.48 -14.15 -1.72
N GLY A 9 -3.25 -14.09 -3.04
CA GLY A 9 -2.03 -14.58 -3.70
C GLY A 9 -1.65 -16.01 -3.31
N ASN A 10 -2.64 -16.87 -3.02
CA ASN A 10 -2.45 -18.25 -2.56
C ASN A 10 -1.62 -18.38 -1.26
N GLY A 11 -1.76 -17.42 -0.33
CA GLY A 11 -1.12 -17.44 0.99
C GLY A 11 0.33 -16.96 1.04
N ARG A 12 0.87 -16.40 -0.05
CA ARG A 12 2.27 -15.90 -0.15
C ARG A 12 2.40 -14.38 -0.13
N THR A 13 1.30 -13.66 0.02
CA THR A 13 1.29 -12.20 0.11
C THR A 13 1.51 -11.79 1.57
N PRO A 14 2.36 -10.78 1.87
CA PRO A 14 2.47 -10.25 3.22
C PRO A 14 1.08 -9.83 3.73
N GLY A 15 0.67 -10.34 4.88
CA GLY A 15 -0.66 -10.07 5.46
C GLY A 15 -0.94 -8.57 5.59
N GLY A 16 0.07 -7.80 6.01
CA GLY A 16 -0.02 -6.36 6.14
C GLY A 16 -0.27 -5.63 4.80
N LEU A 17 0.21 -6.14 3.66
CA LEU A 17 -0.12 -5.53 2.38
C LEU A 17 -1.62 -5.69 2.03
N ILE A 18 -2.20 -6.84 2.35
CA ILE A 18 -3.64 -7.09 2.11
C ILE A 18 -4.47 -6.15 2.98
N GLU A 19 -4.17 -6.09 4.28
CA GLU A 19 -4.84 -5.20 5.24
C GLU A 19 -4.69 -3.73 4.84
N GLY A 20 -3.48 -3.33 4.43
CA GLY A 20 -3.19 -1.97 3.99
C GLY A 20 -3.93 -1.54 2.71
N ILE A 21 -4.18 -2.44 1.77
CA ILE A 21 -5.01 -2.12 0.58
C ILE A 21 -6.48 -1.94 0.97
N ALA A 22 -6.96 -2.74 1.94
CA ALA A 22 -8.32 -2.59 2.44
C ALA A 22 -8.51 -1.24 3.12
N ASP A 23 -7.51 -0.77 3.87
CA ASP A 23 -7.51 0.55 4.48
C ASP A 23 -7.24 1.67 3.46
N PHE A 24 -6.44 1.47 2.42
CA PHE A 24 -6.29 2.44 1.33
C PHE A 24 -7.64 2.77 0.65
N VAL A 25 -8.50 1.77 0.43
CA VAL A 25 -9.84 2.02 -0.13
C VAL A 25 -10.69 2.87 0.82
N ARG A 26 -10.60 2.64 2.14
CA ARG A 26 -11.27 3.49 3.15
C ARG A 26 -10.71 4.91 3.14
N LEU A 27 -9.39 5.04 2.98
CA LEU A 27 -8.69 6.31 2.86
C LEU A 27 -9.22 7.12 1.67
N LYS A 28 -9.24 6.53 0.47
CA LYS A 28 -9.70 7.19 -0.77
C LYS A 28 -11.19 7.52 -0.74
N ALA A 29 -11.98 6.79 0.04
CA ALA A 29 -13.39 7.08 0.26
C ALA A 29 -13.62 8.22 1.28
N ASN A 30 -12.56 8.90 1.75
CA ASN A 30 -12.58 9.90 2.83
C ASN A 30 -13.17 9.37 4.16
N TYR A 31 -13.17 8.05 4.35
CA TYR A 31 -13.53 7.39 5.60
C TYR A 31 -12.27 7.13 6.41
N ILE A 32 -11.60 8.21 6.83
CA ILE A 32 -10.37 8.15 7.64
C ILE A 32 -10.76 8.24 9.12
N PRO A 33 -10.58 7.17 9.91
CA PRO A 33 -10.74 7.22 11.35
C PRO A 33 -9.77 8.23 11.99
N SER A 34 -10.21 8.92 13.04
CA SER A 34 -9.42 9.94 13.75
C SER A 34 -8.12 9.42 14.37
N HIS A 35 -8.01 8.11 14.61
CA HIS A 35 -6.85 7.47 15.24
C HIS A 35 -5.78 6.99 14.24
N TRP A 36 -5.95 7.24 12.95
CA TRP A 36 -4.98 6.81 11.96
C TRP A 36 -3.67 7.57 12.04
N VAL A 37 -2.59 6.85 11.78
CA VAL A 37 -1.26 7.42 11.69
C VAL A 37 -1.17 8.53 10.64
N LYS A 38 -0.31 9.51 10.93
CA LYS A 38 0.04 10.56 9.98
C LYS A 38 0.91 9.99 8.86
N PRO A 39 0.88 10.59 7.65
CA PRO A 39 1.88 10.27 6.62
C PRO A 39 3.30 10.33 7.21
N GLY A 40 4.15 9.36 6.89
CA GLY A 40 5.53 9.27 7.36
C GLY A 40 5.69 8.51 8.67
N GLN A 41 4.63 8.11 9.36
CA GLN A 41 4.70 7.28 10.58
C GLN A 41 4.78 5.78 10.25
N GLY A 42 5.18 4.99 11.25
CA GLY A 42 5.43 3.55 11.12
C GLY A 42 6.87 3.20 10.72
N ASP A 43 7.20 1.93 10.89
CA ASP A 43 8.56 1.41 10.76
C ASP A 43 8.79 0.72 9.41
N ARG A 44 7.73 0.13 8.85
CA ARG A 44 7.80 -0.73 7.66
C ARG A 44 6.65 -0.47 6.70
N TRP A 45 6.92 -0.55 5.40
CA TRP A 45 5.91 -0.33 4.36
C TRP A 45 4.80 -1.41 4.36
N ASP A 46 5.11 -2.63 4.81
CA ASP A 46 4.22 -3.79 4.90
C ASP A 46 3.71 -4.06 6.32
N GLN A 47 3.82 -3.08 7.22
CA GLN A 47 3.37 -3.19 8.62
C GLN A 47 1.87 -3.47 8.76
N GLY A 48 1.08 -3.16 7.72
CA GLY A 48 -0.35 -3.34 7.74
C GLY A 48 -1.10 -2.05 7.99
N TYR A 49 -2.42 -2.19 7.94
CA TYR A 49 -3.39 -1.17 8.34
C TYR A 49 -3.14 0.22 7.72
N ASP A 50 -3.25 1.25 8.54
CA ASP A 50 -3.13 2.65 8.20
C ASP A 50 -1.71 3.04 7.75
N VAL A 51 -0.66 2.47 8.34
CA VAL A 51 0.73 2.68 7.91
C VAL A 51 0.91 2.30 6.44
N THR A 52 0.51 1.08 6.06
CA THR A 52 0.59 0.63 4.68
C THR A 52 -0.38 1.39 3.77
N ALA A 53 -1.57 1.74 4.26
CA ALA A 53 -2.52 2.55 3.48
C ALA A 53 -1.96 3.92 3.11
N ARG A 54 -1.29 4.61 4.03
CA ARG A 54 -0.63 5.91 3.80
C ARG A 54 0.54 5.80 2.82
N PHE A 55 1.29 4.71 2.86
CA PHE A 55 2.33 4.45 1.87
C PHE A 55 1.76 4.23 0.47
N LEU A 56 0.67 3.45 0.37
CA LEU A 56 -0.02 3.20 -0.88
C LEU A 56 -0.65 4.47 -1.46
N GLU A 57 -1.15 5.38 -0.60
CA GLU A 57 -1.60 6.73 -0.99
C GLU A 57 -0.48 7.52 -1.66
N TYR A 58 0.72 7.52 -1.08
CA TYR A 58 1.88 8.15 -1.71
C TYR A 58 2.20 7.53 -3.07
N CYS A 59 2.19 6.19 -3.18
CA CYS A 59 2.45 5.49 -4.43
C CYS A 59 1.40 5.79 -5.51
N ASP A 60 0.13 5.88 -5.13
CA ASP A 60 -0.98 6.30 -6.03
C ASP A 60 -0.83 7.76 -6.47
N GLY A 61 -0.26 8.61 -5.62
CA GLY A 61 0.10 9.99 -5.97
C GLY A 61 1.25 10.10 -6.98
N LEU A 62 2.15 9.11 -7.04
CA LEU A 62 3.21 9.05 -8.05
C LEU A 62 2.71 8.53 -9.39
N ARG A 63 1.77 7.57 -9.36
CA ARG A 63 1.11 7.03 -10.54
C ARG A 63 -0.36 6.78 -10.23
N ASN A 64 -1.23 7.58 -10.85
CA ASN A 64 -2.66 7.45 -10.65
C ASN A 64 -3.14 6.02 -11.01
N GLY A 65 -3.84 5.38 -10.09
CA GLY A 65 -4.33 4.02 -10.24
C GLY A 65 -3.26 2.96 -9.98
N PHE A 66 -2.14 3.30 -9.33
CA PHE A 66 -1.10 2.36 -8.93
C PHE A 66 -1.69 1.21 -8.12
N VAL A 67 -2.49 1.52 -7.09
CA VAL A 67 -3.04 0.50 -6.18
C VAL A 67 -4.01 -0.43 -6.91
N ALA A 68 -4.80 0.11 -7.84
CA ALA A 68 -5.69 -0.70 -8.67
C ALA A 68 -4.91 -1.66 -9.58
N GLN A 69 -3.83 -1.20 -10.19
CA GLN A 69 -2.95 -2.03 -11.04
C GLN A 69 -2.20 -3.08 -10.21
N LEU A 70 -1.72 -2.71 -9.02
CA LEU A 70 -1.08 -3.61 -8.08
C LEU A 70 -2.07 -4.71 -7.64
N ASN A 71 -3.30 -4.34 -7.22
CA ASN A 71 -4.35 -5.30 -6.83
C ASN A 71 -4.69 -6.27 -7.96
N LYS A 72 -4.76 -5.77 -9.21
CA LYS A 72 -5.00 -6.62 -10.39
C LYS A 72 -3.86 -7.62 -10.60
N LYS A 73 -2.59 -7.20 -10.43
CA LYS A 73 -1.42 -8.09 -10.56
C LYS A 73 -1.34 -9.12 -9.43
N MET A 74 -1.78 -8.78 -8.22
CA MET A 74 -1.82 -9.69 -7.07
C MET A 74 -2.92 -10.76 -7.14
N ARG A 75 -3.74 -10.76 -8.20
CA ARG A 75 -4.83 -11.73 -8.39
C ARG A 75 -4.37 -13.19 -8.33
N SER A 76 -3.17 -13.49 -8.81
CA SER A 76 -2.61 -14.85 -8.81
C SER A 76 -1.44 -15.03 -7.84
N ARG A 77 -0.55 -14.03 -7.71
CA ARG A 77 0.61 -14.05 -6.79
C ARG A 77 1.10 -12.64 -6.49
N TYR A 78 1.68 -12.44 -5.32
CA TYR A 78 2.44 -11.23 -4.99
C TYR A 78 3.92 -11.33 -5.41
N ASN A 79 4.47 -10.25 -5.94
CA ASN A 79 5.89 -10.05 -6.19
C ASN A 79 6.27 -8.59 -5.91
N ALA A 80 7.28 -8.35 -5.08
CA ALA A 80 7.80 -7.00 -4.82
C ALA A 80 8.31 -6.28 -6.08
N GLY A 81 8.70 -7.03 -7.12
CA GLY A 81 9.04 -6.52 -8.45
C GLY A 81 7.91 -5.75 -9.13
N PHE A 82 6.64 -5.91 -8.73
CA PHE A 82 5.54 -5.10 -9.25
C PHE A 82 5.70 -3.61 -8.96
N PHE A 83 6.37 -3.23 -7.88
CA PHE A 83 6.70 -1.83 -7.60
C PHE A 83 7.68 -1.28 -8.65
N VAL A 84 8.66 -2.10 -9.05
CA VAL A 84 9.61 -1.74 -10.11
C VAL A 84 8.89 -1.64 -11.45
N GLU A 85 8.02 -2.59 -11.78
CA GLU A 85 7.25 -2.57 -13.04
C GLU A 85 6.31 -1.35 -13.14
N LEU A 86 5.72 -0.92 -12.02
CA LEU A 86 4.73 0.15 -12.01
C LEU A 86 5.33 1.54 -11.77
N LEU A 87 6.39 1.66 -10.99
CA LEU A 87 6.97 2.95 -10.56
C LEU A 87 8.47 3.09 -10.89
N GLY A 88 9.09 2.07 -11.50
CA GLY A 88 10.52 2.10 -11.86
C GLY A 88 11.48 2.01 -10.67
N LYS A 89 10.96 1.82 -9.45
CA LYS A 89 11.73 1.80 -8.20
C LYS A 89 11.37 0.60 -7.36
N THR A 90 12.35 0.11 -6.59
CA THR A 90 12.10 -0.92 -5.58
C THR A 90 11.21 -0.38 -4.46
N VAL A 91 10.47 -1.27 -3.79
CA VAL A 91 9.61 -0.88 -2.67
C VAL A 91 10.39 -0.19 -1.55
N ASP A 92 11.64 -0.62 -1.31
CA ASP A 92 12.52 -0.02 -0.28
C ASP A 92 13.02 1.38 -0.68
N GLN A 93 13.22 1.65 -1.98
CA GLN A 93 13.50 3.01 -2.45
C GLN A 93 12.28 3.89 -2.27
N LEU A 94 11.10 3.41 -2.66
CA LEU A 94 9.85 4.16 -2.51
C LEU A 94 9.53 4.44 -1.03
N TRP A 95 9.77 3.49 -0.14
CA TRP A 95 9.58 3.66 1.30
C TRP A 95 10.52 4.72 1.87
N ARG A 96 11.80 4.71 1.47
CA ARG A 96 12.75 5.77 1.86
C ARG A 96 12.33 7.14 1.33
N ASP A 97 11.91 7.23 0.08
CA ASP A 97 11.42 8.49 -0.52
C ASP A 97 10.17 9.00 0.21
N TYR A 98 9.27 8.09 0.59
CA TYR A 98 8.09 8.39 1.39
C TYR A 98 8.47 8.94 2.78
N LYS A 99 9.39 8.28 3.49
CA LYS A 99 9.86 8.73 4.81
C LYS A 99 10.62 10.06 4.71
N ALA A 100 11.39 10.29 3.65
CA ALA A 100 12.05 11.58 3.42
C ALA A 100 11.04 12.72 3.16
N LYS A 101 9.92 12.41 2.48
CA LYS A 101 8.88 13.40 2.16
C LYS A 101 7.98 13.75 3.34
N TYR A 102 7.67 12.78 4.20
CA TYR A 102 6.65 12.92 5.25
C TYR A 102 7.15 12.65 6.68
N GLY A 103 8.39 12.21 6.87
CA GLY A 103 8.94 11.84 8.18
C GLY A 103 9.42 13.01 9.05
N ASN A 104 9.06 14.25 8.70
CA ASN A 104 9.32 15.46 9.49
C ASN A 104 8.08 15.88 10.26
#